data_AF-A0A1R3UTL5-F1
#
_entry.id   AF-A0A1R3UTL5-F1
#
_cell.length_a   1.000
_cell.length_b   1.000
_cell.length_c   1.000
_cell.angle_alpha   90.00
_cell.angle_beta   90.00
_cell.angle_gamma   90.00
#
_symmetry.space_group_name_H-M   'P 1'
#
loop_
_entity.id
_entity.type
_entity.pdbx_description
1 polymer ?
#
loop_
_entity_poly.entity_id
_entity_poly.type
_entity_poly.pdbx_seq_one_letter_code
_entity_poly.pdbx_strand_id
1 'polypeptide(L)'
;MTIVEPFRFRLLRGTIPYLLSLVVEEGLRALGELLLPYPELAPPRPKDPVPVPGHVDIEASSPEAKTPRTALSDMCEQLGEATAPPTGLPRRETARARSRCGTSGPPVSEGDAGAPRAMWRPTGTRSKVDWISASAAGPVSAAHVGSRRHEEKTAPPATEDAGLPWRPERGEEGPPRVRLVPVERAALQARGCPGLADALRLASWVGSGAPLVRGSGPERLRSEDRSRAASDLGLTPKEIPQVFETALRAGFVHTTASEVRPEDALEIWRDDDRLVRAWARSLSILAGPDPAPRVLDILFTSGCGWHLEELAQELGDAEGLPAAVHALIRSGAVEPLPDGQVRITRLGDHGMAHRWRDRGEPPLEHPPTGGLRARELLLLLWDSRPVDAESMGAEWITERGAREAARSLLAACTDPVDWRLRVHAFRVLRGAGPEADEVLDSYRDHPVLGGWVAHARRRAGRVRPAQLVMAVLDTYALRVDSGMPLPQDTELWRDPEAVTRLMWGSGHPAADSVLSAIALGALGPRPARAARRTPVFYAG
;
A
#
# COMPACT_ATOMS: atom_id res chain seq x y z
N MET A 1 39.71 16.11 32.32
CA MET A 1 39.02 15.05 33.08
C MET A 1 37.54 15.23 32.76
N THR A 2 37.10 14.54 31.72
CA THR A 2 35.87 14.83 30.98
C THR A 2 34.96 13.63 31.16
N ILE A 3 33.78 13.87 31.72
CA ILE A 3 32.81 12.84 32.07
C ILE A 3 32.20 12.32 30.76
N VAL A 4 32.40 11.04 30.49
CA VAL A 4 31.77 10.30 29.39
C VAL A 4 30.42 9.80 29.90
N GLU A 5 29.34 10.30 29.34
CA GLU A 5 27.99 9.80 29.59
C GLU A 5 27.78 8.40 28.97
N PRO A 6 26.92 7.55 29.58
CA PRO A 6 26.75 6.18 29.14
C PRO A 6 25.88 6.08 27.88
N PHE A 7 26.42 5.39 26.86
CA PHE A 7 25.74 4.93 25.66
C PHE A 7 24.43 4.20 26.01
N ARG A 8 23.29 4.77 25.59
CA ARG A 8 22.01 4.06 25.51
C ARG A 8 21.90 3.39 24.15
N PHE A 9 21.88 2.06 24.14
CA PHE A 9 21.47 1.26 22.98
C PHE A 9 20.02 1.63 22.59
N ARG A 10 19.83 2.24 21.42
CA ARG A 10 18.53 2.31 20.74
C ARG A 10 18.52 1.31 19.60
N LEU A 11 17.56 0.39 19.64
CA LEU A 11 17.31 -0.62 18.62
C LEU A 11 16.59 0.01 17.42
N LEU A 12 17.28 -0.01 16.27
CA LEU A 12 16.88 0.44 14.93
C LEU A 12 15.78 -0.45 14.31
N ARG A 13 14.56 0.04 13.98
CA ARG A 13 13.51 -0.71 13.23
C ARG A 13 12.49 0.18 12.49
N GLY A 14 12.12 -0.19 11.25
CA GLY A 14 11.37 0.64 10.28
C GLY A 14 9.91 0.25 9.89
N THR A 15 9.31 1.16 9.10
CA THR A 15 8.31 1.14 8.00
C THR A 15 7.08 0.20 7.91
N ILE A 16 6.51 -0.36 8.98
CA ILE A 16 5.38 -1.31 8.87
C ILE A 16 3.95 -0.91 9.34
N PRO A 17 3.64 0.14 10.13
CA PRO A 17 2.53 -0.07 11.08
C PRO A 17 1.20 0.58 10.79
N TYR A 18 1.13 1.51 9.84
CA TYR A 18 -0.12 2.22 9.58
C TYR A 18 -1.12 1.38 8.76
N LEU A 19 -0.66 0.59 7.79
CA LEU A 19 -1.55 -0.28 7.01
C LEU A 19 -1.99 -1.55 7.74
N LEU A 20 -1.35 -1.85 8.89
CA LEU A 20 -1.86 -2.81 9.86
C LEU A 20 -3.02 -2.25 10.68
N SER A 21 -3.33 -0.95 10.62
CA SER A 21 -4.56 -0.41 11.21
C SER A 21 -5.77 -0.73 10.34
N LEU A 22 -5.77 -0.30 9.07
CA LEU A 22 -6.94 -0.37 8.17
C LEU A 22 -7.33 -1.79 7.73
N VAL A 23 -6.36 -2.64 7.36
CA VAL A 23 -6.68 -4.01 6.92
C VAL A 23 -7.17 -4.88 8.08
N VAL A 24 -6.65 -4.61 9.28
CA VAL A 24 -7.04 -5.30 10.52
C VAL A 24 -8.37 -4.74 11.03
N GLU A 25 -8.59 -3.43 11.00
CA GLU A 25 -9.87 -2.84 11.41
C GLU A 25 -11.02 -3.29 10.51
N GLU A 26 -10.84 -3.34 9.19
CA GLU A 26 -11.87 -3.85 8.27
C GLU A 26 -12.08 -5.38 8.44
N GLY A 27 -11.00 -6.12 8.71
CA GLY A 27 -11.05 -7.57 8.99
C GLY A 27 -11.66 -7.91 10.34
N LEU A 28 -11.47 -7.07 11.36
CA LEU A 28 -12.00 -7.24 12.71
C LEU A 28 -13.42 -6.69 12.85
N ARG A 29 -13.77 -5.61 12.13
CA ARG A 29 -15.14 -5.13 12.00
C ARG A 29 -16.04 -6.21 11.38
N ALA A 30 -15.58 -6.88 10.33
CA ALA A 30 -16.27 -8.03 9.74
C ALA A 30 -16.41 -9.21 10.72
N LEU A 31 -15.45 -9.38 11.64
CA LEU A 31 -15.48 -10.38 12.71
C LEU A 31 -16.55 -10.03 13.77
N GLY A 32 -16.69 -8.76 14.12
CA GLY A 32 -17.72 -8.25 15.04
C GLY A 32 -19.14 -8.42 14.52
N GLU A 33 -19.37 -8.17 13.23
CA GLU A 33 -20.69 -8.34 12.59
C GLU A 33 -21.10 -9.82 12.43
N LEU A 34 -20.14 -10.75 12.38
CA LEU A 34 -20.36 -12.20 12.21
C LEU A 34 -20.53 -13.00 13.50
N LEU A 35 -20.19 -12.42 14.66
CA LEU A 35 -20.31 -13.06 15.97
C LEU A 35 -21.61 -12.68 16.72
N LEU A 36 -22.48 -11.90 16.08
CA LEU A 36 -23.86 -11.71 16.51
C LEU A 36 -24.61 -13.06 16.40
N PRO A 37 -25.37 -13.47 17.43
CA PRO A 37 -26.31 -14.57 17.27
C PRO A 37 -27.28 -14.22 16.14
N TYR A 38 -27.45 -15.13 15.18
CA TYR A 38 -28.55 -15.04 14.21
C TYR A 38 -29.85 -14.83 15.01
N PRO A 39 -30.71 -13.87 14.65
CA PRO A 39 -32.05 -13.84 15.22
C PRO A 39 -32.69 -15.20 14.91
N GLU A 40 -33.14 -15.90 15.95
CA GLU A 40 -33.96 -17.10 15.79
C GLU A 40 -35.10 -16.71 14.85
N LEU A 41 -35.09 -17.28 13.64
CA LEU A 41 -36.20 -17.19 12.71
C LEU A 41 -37.38 -17.88 13.40
N ALA A 42 -38.25 -17.07 14.01
CA ALA A 42 -39.53 -17.55 14.49
C ALA A 42 -40.23 -18.29 13.34
N PRO A 43 -40.80 -19.48 13.60
CA PRO A 43 -41.49 -20.23 12.55
C PRO A 43 -42.58 -19.35 11.94
N PRO A 44 -42.80 -19.43 10.62
CA PRO A 44 -43.76 -18.59 9.93
C PRO A 44 -45.14 -18.78 10.57
N ARG A 45 -45.72 -17.68 11.05
CA ARG A 45 -47.12 -17.67 11.48
C ARG A 45 -48.01 -18.10 10.30
N PRO A 46 -49.02 -18.94 10.52
CA PRO A 46 -49.97 -19.29 9.48
C PRO A 46 -50.62 -18.01 8.94
N LYS A 47 -50.63 -17.86 7.61
CA LYS A 47 -51.23 -16.71 6.93
C LYS A 47 -52.75 -16.76 7.13
N ASP A 48 -53.29 -15.70 7.71
CA ASP A 48 -54.73 -15.45 7.69
C ASP A 48 -55.20 -15.22 6.24
N PRO A 49 -56.42 -15.69 5.88
CA PRO A 49 -56.92 -15.60 4.51
C PRO A 49 -57.21 -14.15 4.12
N VAL A 50 -56.58 -13.71 3.03
CA VAL A 50 -56.85 -12.41 2.40
C VAL A 50 -58.16 -12.49 1.61
N PRO A 51 -59.10 -11.56 1.80
CA PRO A 51 -60.35 -11.54 1.04
C PRO A 51 -60.11 -11.03 -0.38
N VAL A 52 -60.72 -11.73 -1.34
CA VAL A 52 -60.73 -11.39 -2.78
C VAL A 52 -61.78 -10.32 -3.05
N PRO A 53 -61.44 -9.19 -3.69
CA PRO A 53 -62.43 -8.30 -4.29
C PRO A 53 -62.33 -8.32 -5.83
N GLY A 54 -63.46 -8.69 -6.45
CA GLY A 54 -64.09 -7.93 -7.53
C GLY A 54 -63.40 -7.82 -8.90
N HIS A 55 -63.87 -8.63 -9.85
CA HIS A 55 -63.92 -8.30 -11.27
C HIS A 55 -64.69 -6.99 -11.51
N VAL A 56 -64.15 -6.07 -12.34
CA VAL A 56 -64.88 -5.34 -13.39
C VAL A 56 -63.90 -4.88 -14.49
N ASP A 57 -64.15 -5.40 -15.69
CA ASP A 57 -64.09 -4.89 -17.06
C ASP A 57 -62.92 -4.09 -17.69
N ILE A 58 -62.74 -4.49 -18.95
CA ILE A 58 -61.82 -4.09 -20.01
C ILE A 58 -62.33 -2.83 -20.69
N GLU A 59 -61.46 -1.87 -20.98
CA GLU A 59 -61.62 -1.06 -22.20
C GLU A 59 -60.26 -0.57 -22.74
N ALA A 60 -60.16 -0.65 -24.06
CA ALA A 60 -58.98 -0.39 -24.88
C ALA A 60 -58.67 1.11 -25.01
N SER A 61 -57.39 1.46 -25.27
CA SER A 61 -56.95 2.42 -26.30
C SER A 61 -55.45 2.72 -26.19
N SER A 62 -54.71 2.46 -27.27
CA SER A 62 -53.46 3.17 -27.66
C SER A 62 -53.85 4.52 -28.33
N PRO A 63 -52.96 5.51 -28.63
CA PRO A 63 -51.54 5.34 -29.00
C PRO A 63 -50.55 6.47 -28.59
N GLU A 64 -49.29 6.28 -29.01
CA GLU A 64 -48.29 7.28 -29.41
C GLU A 64 -47.77 8.35 -28.43
N ALA A 65 -46.51 8.20 -28.01
CA ALA A 65 -45.63 9.34 -27.76
C ALA A 65 -44.16 9.01 -28.10
N LYS A 66 -43.59 9.92 -28.89
CA LYS A 66 -42.25 9.95 -29.48
C LYS A 66 -41.14 10.00 -28.42
N THR A 67 -40.10 9.19 -28.59
CA THR A 67 -38.79 9.37 -27.93
C THR A 67 -37.82 10.13 -28.84
N PRO A 68 -37.08 11.14 -28.34
CA PRO A 68 -36.05 11.82 -29.10
C PRO A 68 -34.74 11.02 -29.11
N ARG A 69 -34.19 10.84 -30.31
CA ARG A 69 -32.83 10.33 -30.59
C ARG A 69 -31.77 11.33 -30.08
N THR A 70 -30.80 10.85 -29.33
CA THR A 70 -29.56 11.56 -29.01
C THR A 70 -28.46 11.25 -30.01
N ALA A 71 -27.73 12.29 -30.39
CA ALA A 71 -26.65 12.31 -31.37
C ALA A 71 -25.37 11.66 -30.82
N LEU A 72 -25.24 10.34 -30.94
CA LEU A 72 -24.01 9.60 -30.62
C LEU A 72 -23.91 8.26 -31.38
N SER A 73 -24.55 8.15 -32.55
CA SER A 73 -24.61 6.91 -33.35
C SER A 73 -24.09 7.03 -34.79
N ASP A 74 -23.57 8.20 -35.20
CA ASP A 74 -23.15 8.46 -36.59
C ASP A 74 -21.62 8.60 -36.78
N MET A 75 -20.80 8.04 -35.88
CA MET A 75 -19.32 8.17 -35.96
C MET A 75 -18.54 6.86 -36.15
N CYS A 76 -19.19 5.71 -36.34
CA CYS A 76 -18.50 4.43 -36.52
C CYS A 76 -18.76 3.71 -37.85
N GLU A 77 -19.41 4.35 -38.83
CA GLU A 77 -19.55 3.82 -40.19
C GLU A 77 -18.99 4.81 -41.22
N GLN A 78 -17.67 4.84 -41.38
CA GLN A 78 -17.00 5.28 -42.60
C GLN A 78 -15.49 5.09 -42.45
N LEU A 79 -14.98 3.94 -42.89
CA LEU A 79 -13.69 3.73 -43.59
C LEU A 79 -13.42 2.22 -43.68
N GLY A 80 -14.15 1.58 -44.59
CA GLY A 80 -13.85 0.22 -45.06
C GLY A 80 -14.21 0.14 -46.53
N GLU A 81 -13.19 0.19 -47.39
CA GLU A 81 -13.12 -0.29 -48.78
C GLU A 81 -11.81 0.25 -49.37
N ALA A 82 -10.98 -0.42 -50.15
CA ALA A 82 -10.68 -1.81 -50.45
C ALA A 82 -9.43 -1.72 -51.35
N THR A 83 -8.40 -2.54 -51.16
CA THR A 83 -7.49 -2.88 -52.28
C THR A 83 -6.80 -4.22 -52.03
N ALA A 84 -6.93 -5.10 -53.03
CA ALA A 84 -6.48 -6.49 -53.06
C ALA A 84 -4.95 -6.64 -53.22
N PRO A 85 -4.38 -7.85 -53.01
CA PRO A 85 -2.94 -8.07 -52.87
C PRO A 85 -2.26 -8.42 -54.20
N PRO A 86 -0.92 -8.26 -54.32
CA PRO A 86 -0.16 -8.99 -55.30
C PRO A 86 0.62 -10.15 -54.67
N THR A 87 0.46 -11.28 -55.35
CA THR A 87 1.31 -12.47 -55.37
C THR A 87 2.79 -12.13 -55.65
N GLY A 88 3.71 -12.88 -55.03
CA GLY A 88 5.13 -12.83 -55.41
C GLY A 88 6.06 -13.59 -54.47
N LEU A 89 6.26 -14.88 -54.76
CA LEU A 89 7.43 -15.65 -54.30
C LEU A 89 8.73 -15.06 -54.90
N PRO A 90 9.89 -15.27 -54.26
CA PRO A 90 10.73 -16.35 -54.76
C PRO A 90 11.41 -17.22 -53.69
N ARG A 91 11.61 -18.47 -54.11
CA ARG A 91 12.54 -19.50 -53.58
C ARG A 91 13.99 -19.02 -53.55
N ARG A 92 14.74 -19.41 -52.50
CA ARG A 92 15.93 -20.33 -52.54
C ARG A 92 16.52 -20.46 -51.12
N GLU A 93 16.62 -21.69 -50.59
CA GLU A 93 17.84 -22.54 -50.52
C GLU A 93 18.97 -21.85 -49.71
N THR A 94 19.66 -22.40 -48.70
CA THR A 94 19.89 -23.76 -48.16
C THR A 94 20.82 -23.60 -46.95
N ALA A 95 20.67 -24.44 -45.90
CA ALA A 95 21.73 -25.05 -45.06
C ALA A 95 21.12 -25.44 -43.70
N ARG A 96 20.65 -26.68 -43.49
CA ARG A 96 21.44 -27.84 -43.03
C ARG A 96 22.42 -27.52 -41.89
N ALA A 97 22.00 -27.84 -40.66
CA ALA A 97 22.82 -28.60 -39.73
C ALA A 97 21.91 -29.58 -38.97
N ARG A 98 22.13 -30.87 -39.24
CA ARG A 98 21.58 -32.00 -38.51
C ARG A 98 22.43 -32.20 -37.23
N SER A 99 21.77 -32.50 -36.12
CA SER A 99 22.28 -33.49 -35.18
C SER A 99 21.10 -34.24 -34.59
N ARG A 100 21.12 -35.56 -34.77
CA ARG A 100 20.16 -36.55 -34.31
C ARG A 100 20.81 -37.35 -33.17
N CYS A 101 19.92 -38.05 -32.45
CA CYS A 101 20.14 -39.21 -31.58
C CYS A 101 20.38 -38.84 -30.10
N GLY A 102 19.69 -39.44 -29.13
CA GLY A 102 18.86 -40.64 -29.21
C GLY A 102 17.97 -40.88 -27.99
N THR A 103 17.03 -41.76 -28.27
CA THR A 103 16.01 -42.44 -27.46
C THR A 103 16.53 -43.15 -26.21
N SER A 104 15.78 -43.05 -25.11
CA SER A 104 15.32 -44.19 -24.28
C SER A 104 14.47 -43.70 -23.10
N GLY A 105 13.18 -44.07 -23.05
CA GLY A 105 12.50 -44.33 -21.76
C GLY A 105 12.53 -45.84 -21.48
N PRO A 106 11.76 -46.40 -20.52
CA PRO A 106 11.05 -45.82 -19.36
C PRO A 106 11.49 -46.62 -18.06
N PRO A 107 10.79 -46.81 -16.91
CA PRO A 107 9.34 -46.84 -16.66
C PRO A 107 8.81 -46.08 -15.42
N VAL A 108 7.48 -45.98 -15.45
CA VAL A 108 6.50 -45.86 -14.37
C VAL A 108 6.95 -46.44 -13.03
N SER A 109 6.74 -45.67 -11.95
CA SER A 109 6.46 -46.21 -10.63
C SER A 109 5.33 -45.39 -10.00
N GLU A 110 4.16 -46.03 -9.89
CA GLU A 110 3.11 -45.65 -8.95
C GLU A 110 3.68 -45.68 -7.53
N GLY A 111 3.49 -44.58 -6.81
CA GLY A 111 3.91 -44.42 -5.42
C GLY A 111 2.83 -43.66 -4.68
N ASP A 112 1.74 -44.38 -4.39
CA ASP A 112 0.69 -43.99 -3.49
C ASP A 112 1.29 -43.87 -2.07
N ALA A 113 1.50 -42.64 -1.60
CA ALA A 113 2.02 -42.35 -0.27
C ALA A 113 1.10 -41.35 0.42
N GLY A 114 0.25 -41.89 1.28
CA GLY A 114 -0.63 -41.12 2.16
C GLY A 114 0.15 -40.06 2.94
N ALA A 115 -0.32 -38.82 2.85
CA ALA A 115 0.15 -37.73 3.69
C ALA A 115 -0.02 -38.11 5.17
N PRO A 116 1.03 -38.04 6.00
CA PRO A 116 0.87 -38.27 7.43
C PRO A 116 0.02 -37.14 8.00
N ARG A 117 -1.11 -37.49 8.61
CA ARG A 117 -1.81 -36.61 9.56
C ARG A 117 -0.85 -36.31 10.71
N ALA A 118 -0.16 -35.17 10.63
CA ALA A 118 0.55 -34.62 11.77
C ALA A 118 -0.48 -34.18 12.81
N MET A 119 -0.83 -35.10 13.73
CA MET A 119 -1.52 -34.74 14.96
C MET A 119 -0.54 -33.96 15.83
N TRP A 120 -0.70 -32.64 15.83
CA TRP A 120 -0.05 -31.79 16.80
C TRP A 120 -0.65 -32.10 18.19
N ARG A 121 0.14 -32.70 19.08
CA ARG A 121 -0.22 -32.85 20.50
C ARG A 121 0.44 -31.70 21.26
N PRO A 122 -0.31 -30.91 22.05
CA PRO A 122 0.31 -29.97 22.97
C PRO A 122 1.01 -30.77 24.07
N THR A 123 2.33 -30.93 23.98
CA THR A 123 3.12 -31.38 25.12
C THR A 123 3.29 -30.17 26.04
N GLY A 124 2.44 -30.11 27.06
CA GLY A 124 2.54 -29.15 28.15
C GLY A 124 3.76 -29.43 29.00
N THR A 125 4.92 -28.97 28.55
CA THR A 125 6.15 -28.66 29.30
C THR A 125 7.19 -28.21 28.27
N ARG A 126 7.46 -26.90 28.17
CA ARG A 126 8.63 -26.43 27.42
C ARG A 126 9.87 -26.85 28.20
N SER A 127 10.66 -27.72 27.57
CA SER A 127 12.01 -28.07 28.00
C SER A 127 12.84 -26.79 28.12
N LYS A 128 13.48 -26.59 29.27
CA LYS A 128 14.45 -25.52 29.49
C LYS A 128 15.53 -25.60 28.41
N VAL A 129 15.67 -24.53 27.62
CA VAL A 129 16.89 -24.27 26.86
C VAL A 129 17.75 -23.43 27.79
N ASP A 130 18.76 -24.05 28.40
CA ASP A 130 19.72 -23.37 29.26
C ASP A 130 20.60 -22.46 28.40
N TRP A 131 20.40 -21.15 28.52
CA TRP A 131 21.36 -20.16 28.05
C TRP A 131 22.48 -20.06 29.08
N ILE A 132 23.65 -20.59 28.75
CA ILE A 132 24.87 -20.42 29.52
C ILE A 132 25.36 -18.98 29.35
N SER A 133 25.05 -18.13 30.34
CA SER A 133 25.68 -16.82 30.51
C SER A 133 26.89 -16.97 31.42
N ALA A 134 28.09 -16.88 30.84
CA ALA A 134 29.33 -16.74 31.59
C ALA A 134 29.46 -15.28 32.05
N SER A 135 29.39 -15.02 33.36
CA SER A 135 29.95 -13.81 33.97
C SER A 135 30.96 -14.21 35.04
N ALA A 136 32.20 -13.76 34.85
CA ALA A 136 33.27 -13.90 35.82
C ALA A 136 33.14 -12.79 36.87
N ALA A 137 33.30 -13.18 38.12
CA ALA A 137 33.30 -12.32 39.29
C ALA A 137 34.60 -11.51 39.42
N GLY A 138 34.50 -10.34 40.07
CA GLY A 138 35.61 -9.60 40.65
C GLY A 138 35.09 -8.57 41.67
N PRO A 139 35.53 -8.60 42.95
CA PRO A 139 35.00 -7.73 44.01
C PRO A 139 35.90 -6.52 44.26
N VAL A 140 35.32 -5.35 44.60
CA VAL A 140 36.05 -4.31 45.35
C VAL A 140 35.13 -3.59 46.35
N SER A 141 35.76 -3.36 47.50
CA SER A 141 35.35 -2.84 48.80
C SER A 141 34.64 -1.49 48.88
N ALA A 142 33.96 -1.32 50.02
CA ALA A 142 33.27 -0.14 50.54
C ALA A 142 34.19 1.06 50.85
N ALA A 143 33.63 2.29 50.80
CA ALA A 143 33.45 3.18 51.97
C ALA A 143 32.90 4.58 51.59
N HIS A 144 32.31 5.24 52.61
CA HIS A 144 32.08 6.70 52.80
C HIS A 144 30.76 7.38 52.33
N VAL A 145 29.84 7.48 53.31
CA VAL A 145 29.22 8.69 53.89
C VAL A 145 29.19 9.97 53.04
N GLY A 146 27.96 10.47 52.81
CA GLY A 146 27.72 11.83 52.31
C GLY A 146 26.24 12.22 52.36
N SER A 147 25.79 12.68 53.51
CA SER A 147 24.47 13.28 53.73
C SER A 147 24.32 14.58 52.93
N ARG A 148 23.34 14.67 52.02
CA ARG A 148 22.82 15.95 51.50
C ARG A 148 21.31 15.86 51.29
N ARG A 149 20.61 16.71 52.05
CA ARG A 149 19.23 17.13 51.80
C ARG A 149 19.17 17.82 50.44
N HIS A 150 18.23 17.40 49.58
CA HIS A 150 17.75 18.21 48.47
C HIS A 150 16.22 18.18 48.46
N GLU A 151 15.67 19.34 48.77
CA GLU A 151 14.50 19.98 48.19
C GLU A 151 13.52 19.08 47.43
N GLU A 152 12.38 18.88 48.08
CA GLU A 152 11.12 18.39 47.56
C GLU A 152 10.63 19.32 46.43
N LYS A 153 11.04 19.00 45.20
CA LYS A 153 10.57 19.66 43.98
C LYS A 153 9.32 18.92 43.51
N THR A 154 8.18 19.55 43.72
CA THR A 154 6.84 19.13 43.30
C THR A 154 6.88 18.65 41.85
N ALA A 155 6.60 17.36 41.64
CA ALA A 155 6.45 16.79 40.31
C ALA A 155 5.22 17.43 39.62
N PRO A 156 5.33 17.88 38.36
CA PRO A 156 4.16 18.30 37.61
C PRO A 156 3.22 17.09 37.43
N PRO A 157 1.89 17.31 37.37
CA PRO A 157 0.95 16.22 37.17
C PRO A 157 1.29 15.50 35.87
N ALA A 158 1.30 14.17 35.93
CA ALA A 158 1.40 13.31 34.76
C ALA A 158 0.29 13.73 33.78
N THR A 159 0.65 14.43 32.72
CA THR A 159 -0.21 14.58 31.57
C THR A 159 -0.46 13.18 31.04
N GLU A 160 -1.74 12.79 31.06
CA GLU A 160 -2.24 11.65 30.30
C GLU A 160 -1.78 11.82 28.86
N ASP A 161 -0.72 11.10 28.51
CA ASP A 161 -0.13 11.05 27.18
C ASP A 161 -1.08 10.24 26.31
N ALA A 162 -2.16 10.90 25.90
CA ALA A 162 -3.21 10.36 25.08
C ALA A 162 -2.65 10.07 23.67
N GLY A 163 -2.41 8.79 23.39
CA GLY A 163 -2.58 8.20 22.06
C GLY A 163 -1.93 8.93 20.89
N LEU A 164 -0.65 9.27 20.97
CA LEU A 164 0.09 9.68 19.78
C LEU A 164 0.18 8.48 18.81
N PRO A 165 -0.23 8.61 17.53
CA PRO A 165 -0.03 7.57 16.54
C PRO A 165 1.48 7.34 16.37
N TRP A 166 1.89 6.07 16.47
CA TRP A 166 3.29 5.66 16.35
C TRP A 166 3.86 6.03 14.98
N ARG A 167 5.16 6.36 14.96
CA ARG A 167 5.91 6.80 13.78
C ARG A 167 7.00 5.79 13.42
N PRO A 168 7.19 5.47 12.13
CA PRO A 168 8.39 4.76 11.72
C PRO A 168 9.59 5.68 11.92
N GLU A 169 10.60 5.23 12.68
CA GLU A 169 11.91 5.84 12.58
C GLU A 169 12.35 5.71 11.12
N ARG A 170 12.76 6.84 10.51
CA ARG A 170 13.38 6.83 9.19
C ARG A 170 14.57 5.86 9.27
N GLY A 171 14.46 4.71 8.61
CA GLY A 171 15.56 3.76 8.48
C GLY A 171 16.80 4.48 7.93
N GLU A 172 17.97 3.98 8.31
CA GLU A 172 19.34 4.41 7.99
C GLU A 172 19.47 5.34 6.78
N GLU A 173 20.25 6.42 6.95
CA GLU A 173 20.57 7.58 6.09
C GLU A 173 20.80 7.30 4.58
N GLY A 174 19.86 6.65 3.90
CA GLY A 174 19.99 6.19 2.53
C GLY A 174 18.78 6.55 1.67
N PRO A 175 18.96 6.58 0.34
CA PRO A 175 17.88 6.84 -0.58
C PRO A 175 16.79 5.75 -0.48
N PRO A 176 15.50 6.12 -0.59
CA PRO A 176 14.42 5.15 -0.47
C PRO A 176 14.50 4.12 -1.58
N ARG A 177 14.13 2.88 -1.25
CA ARG A 177 13.95 1.82 -2.25
C ARG A 177 12.53 1.91 -2.83
N VAL A 178 12.43 1.95 -4.16
CA VAL A 178 11.18 2.23 -4.87
C VAL A 178 10.99 1.28 -6.07
N ARG A 179 9.73 1.03 -6.44
CA ARG A 179 9.37 0.30 -7.66
C ARG A 179 8.72 1.26 -8.64
N LEU A 180 9.49 1.70 -9.64
CA LEU A 180 8.95 2.49 -10.73
C LEU A 180 8.17 1.58 -11.68
N VAL A 181 6.96 2.01 -12.08
CA VAL A 181 6.22 1.34 -13.16
C VAL A 181 6.90 1.60 -14.51
N PRO A 182 6.67 0.74 -15.52
CA PRO A 182 7.09 1.01 -16.89
C PRO A 182 6.66 2.41 -17.34
N VAL A 183 7.54 3.10 -18.07
CA VAL A 183 7.40 4.52 -18.40
C VAL A 183 6.14 4.79 -19.22
N GLU A 184 5.70 3.83 -20.03
CA GLU A 184 4.51 3.91 -20.87
C GLU A 184 3.23 4.08 -20.03
N ARG A 185 3.17 3.41 -18.86
CA ARG A 185 2.05 3.56 -17.91
C ARG A 185 2.07 4.92 -17.23
N ALA A 186 3.25 5.41 -16.86
CA ALA A 186 3.39 6.75 -16.28
C ALA A 186 3.07 7.84 -17.31
N ALA A 187 3.47 7.66 -18.57
CA ALA A 187 3.19 8.58 -19.66
C ALA A 187 1.68 8.71 -19.92
N LEU A 188 0.92 7.62 -19.83
CA LEU A 188 -0.54 7.67 -19.92
C LEU A 188 -1.15 8.60 -18.83
N GLN A 189 -0.66 8.52 -17.60
CA GLN A 189 -1.08 9.42 -16.51
C GLN A 189 -0.62 10.86 -16.78
N ALA A 190 0.59 11.06 -17.28
CA ALA A 190 1.14 12.38 -17.60
C ALA A 190 0.33 13.10 -18.70
N ARG A 191 -0.14 12.37 -19.72
CA ARG A 191 -1.04 12.90 -20.76
C ARG A 191 -2.38 13.37 -20.20
N GLY A 192 -2.83 12.79 -19.10
CA GLY A 192 -4.04 13.20 -18.38
C GLY A 192 -3.87 14.46 -17.53
N CYS A 193 -2.65 14.99 -17.38
CA CYS A 193 -2.38 16.18 -16.56
C CYS A 193 -2.85 17.47 -17.28
N PRO A 194 -3.88 18.18 -16.78
CA PRO A 194 -4.43 19.35 -17.48
C PRO A 194 -3.41 20.47 -17.64
N GLY A 195 -2.61 20.74 -16.59
CA GLY A 195 -1.61 21.81 -16.65
C GLY A 195 -0.50 21.56 -17.68
N LEU A 196 -0.16 20.29 -17.93
CA LEU A 196 0.81 19.92 -18.96
C LEU A 196 0.20 20.01 -20.37
N ALA A 197 -1.08 19.63 -20.53
CA ALA A 197 -1.81 19.80 -21.78
C ALA A 197 -1.96 21.30 -22.15
N ASP A 198 -2.27 22.15 -21.17
CA ASP A 198 -2.34 23.61 -21.39
C ASP A 198 -0.97 24.19 -21.75
N ALA A 199 0.11 23.69 -21.16
CA ALA A 199 1.47 24.08 -21.52
C ALA A 199 1.82 23.69 -22.97
N LEU A 200 1.41 22.51 -23.43
CA LEU A 200 1.55 22.09 -24.83
C LEU A 200 0.74 22.99 -25.78
N ARG A 201 -0.51 23.32 -25.41
CA ARG A 201 -1.36 24.23 -26.19
C ARG A 201 -0.76 25.63 -26.27
N LEU A 202 -0.19 26.12 -25.17
CA LEU A 202 0.54 27.39 -25.15
C LEU A 202 1.78 27.35 -26.08
N ALA A 203 2.55 26.27 -26.06
CA ALA A 203 3.70 26.11 -26.96
C ALA A 203 3.27 26.16 -28.44
N SER A 204 2.12 25.56 -28.77
CA SER A 204 1.53 25.64 -30.10
C SER A 204 1.07 27.07 -30.45
N TRP A 205 0.49 27.79 -29.49
CA TRP A 205 0.05 29.18 -29.64
C TRP A 205 1.21 30.15 -29.90
N VAL A 206 2.38 29.92 -29.28
CA VAL A 206 3.59 30.73 -29.50
C VAL A 206 4.02 30.72 -30.98
N GLY A 207 3.70 29.65 -31.73
CA GLY A 207 3.94 29.58 -33.18
C GLY A 207 5.41 29.78 -33.51
N SER A 208 5.76 30.71 -34.40
CA SER A 208 7.17 31.00 -34.73
C SER A 208 7.93 31.79 -33.66
N GLY A 209 7.22 32.31 -32.65
CA GLY A 209 7.80 33.07 -31.54
C GLY A 209 6.85 34.16 -31.03
N ALA A 210 6.90 34.43 -29.72
CA ALA A 210 6.15 35.50 -29.08
C ALA A 210 7.09 36.42 -28.28
N PRO A 211 6.88 37.75 -28.32
CA PRO A 211 7.80 38.68 -27.70
C PRO A 211 7.69 38.67 -26.16
N LEU A 212 8.82 38.77 -25.49
CA LEU A 212 8.91 38.87 -24.03
C LEU A 212 9.01 40.33 -23.56
N VAL A 213 8.71 40.55 -22.28
CA VAL A 213 8.99 41.82 -21.60
C VAL A 213 10.49 41.94 -21.37
N ARG A 214 11.12 43.02 -21.85
CA ARG A 214 12.55 43.30 -21.59
C ARG A 214 12.73 43.82 -20.16
N GLY A 215 13.60 43.20 -19.37
CA GLY A 215 13.93 43.65 -18.02
C GLY A 215 14.75 42.64 -17.22
N SER A 216 15.11 42.99 -15.99
CA SER A 216 15.88 42.16 -15.05
C SER A 216 15.02 41.18 -14.23
N GLY A 217 13.72 41.07 -14.56
CA GLY A 217 12.79 40.17 -13.88
C GLY A 217 12.71 38.79 -14.52
N PRO A 218 11.94 37.86 -13.94
CA PRO A 218 11.68 36.57 -14.56
C PRO A 218 10.97 36.75 -15.91
N GLU A 219 11.23 35.84 -16.83
CA GLU A 219 10.75 35.88 -18.21
C GLU A 219 9.21 35.84 -18.26
N ARG A 220 8.61 36.78 -18.98
CA ARG A 220 7.15 36.97 -19.01
C ARG A 220 6.69 37.43 -20.38
N LEU A 221 5.56 36.87 -20.81
CA LEU A 221 4.78 37.41 -21.92
C LEU A 221 4.27 38.82 -21.61
N ARG A 222 4.14 39.65 -22.64
CA ARG A 222 3.56 41.00 -22.52
C ARG A 222 2.09 40.91 -22.07
N SER A 223 1.58 41.97 -21.45
CA SER A 223 0.19 41.97 -20.96
C SER A 223 -0.83 41.73 -22.06
N GLU A 224 -0.62 42.29 -23.26
CA GLU A 224 -1.49 42.07 -24.42
C GLU A 224 -1.46 40.61 -24.89
N ASP A 225 -0.25 40.03 -24.99
CA ASP A 225 -0.05 38.64 -25.39
C ASP A 225 -0.64 37.66 -24.37
N ARG A 226 -0.55 37.96 -23.07
CA ARG A 226 -1.22 37.18 -22.01
C ARG A 226 -2.73 37.18 -22.17
N SER A 227 -3.34 38.34 -22.45
CA SER A 227 -4.79 38.42 -22.65
C SER A 227 -5.24 37.67 -23.91
N ARG A 228 -4.47 37.76 -24.99
CA ARG A 228 -4.73 37.03 -26.24
C ARG A 228 -4.60 35.52 -26.05
N ALA A 229 -3.49 35.05 -25.48
CA ALA A 229 -3.27 33.64 -25.17
C ALA A 229 -4.37 33.09 -24.25
N ALA A 230 -4.75 33.84 -23.21
CA ALA A 230 -5.86 33.48 -22.32
C ALA A 230 -7.16 33.26 -23.09
N SER A 231 -7.55 34.22 -23.95
CA SER A 231 -8.74 34.12 -24.78
C SER A 231 -8.69 32.90 -25.73
N ASP A 232 -7.57 32.72 -26.43
CA ASP A 232 -7.41 31.65 -27.44
C ASP A 232 -7.37 30.25 -26.82
N LEU A 233 -6.81 30.14 -25.60
CA LEU A 233 -6.67 28.87 -24.88
C LEU A 233 -7.88 28.54 -24.00
N GLY A 234 -8.79 29.49 -23.79
CA GLY A 234 -9.93 29.33 -22.86
C GLY A 234 -9.50 29.38 -21.39
N LEU A 235 -8.45 30.15 -21.09
CA LEU A 235 -7.89 30.35 -19.75
C LEU A 235 -8.12 31.80 -19.31
N THR A 236 -7.86 32.08 -18.03
CA THR A 236 -7.81 33.45 -17.53
C THR A 236 -6.41 34.05 -17.71
N PRO A 237 -6.27 35.39 -17.87
CA PRO A 237 -4.96 36.03 -17.92
C PRO A 237 -4.08 35.80 -16.68
N LYS A 238 -4.69 35.42 -15.55
CA LYS A 238 -4.00 35.08 -14.30
C LYS A 238 -3.38 33.69 -14.30
N GLU A 239 -3.87 32.76 -15.11
CA GLU A 239 -3.35 31.38 -15.23
C GLU A 239 -2.17 31.29 -16.19
N ILE A 240 -2.12 32.15 -17.21
CA ILE A 240 -1.07 32.15 -18.24
C ILE A 240 0.37 32.16 -17.68
N PRO A 241 0.72 32.93 -16.63
CA PRO A 241 2.07 32.87 -16.06
C PRO A 241 2.47 31.47 -15.56
N GLN A 242 1.55 30.73 -14.93
CA GLN A 242 1.83 29.38 -14.45
C GLN A 242 1.95 28.39 -15.62
N VAL A 243 1.10 28.52 -16.64
CA VAL A 243 1.16 27.69 -17.85
C VAL A 243 2.45 27.94 -18.63
N PHE A 244 2.89 29.20 -18.71
CA PHE A 244 4.13 29.60 -19.35
C PHE A 244 5.36 29.02 -18.62
N GLU A 245 5.44 29.18 -17.30
CA GLU A 245 6.52 28.56 -16.51
C GLU A 245 6.48 27.03 -16.61
N THR A 246 5.29 26.42 -16.63
CA THR A 246 5.12 24.97 -16.86
C THR A 246 5.69 24.54 -18.22
N ALA A 247 5.42 25.31 -19.28
CA ALA A 247 5.92 25.04 -20.62
C ALA A 247 7.45 25.17 -20.70
N LEU A 248 8.03 26.16 -20.01
CA LEU A 248 9.47 26.33 -19.91
C LEU A 248 10.14 25.14 -19.21
N ARG A 249 9.63 24.73 -18.04
CA ARG A 249 10.18 23.59 -17.29
C ARG A 249 10.01 22.26 -18.03
N ALA A 250 8.90 22.11 -18.75
CA ALA A 250 8.64 20.93 -19.56
C ALA A 250 9.63 20.84 -20.74
N GLY A 251 10.22 21.96 -21.18
CA GLY A 251 10.98 22.03 -22.44
C GLY A 251 10.06 22.06 -23.66
N PHE A 252 8.82 22.54 -23.51
CA PHE A 252 7.94 22.75 -24.68
C PHE A 252 8.25 24.07 -25.37
N VAL A 253 8.81 25.02 -24.63
CA VAL A 253 9.26 26.31 -25.14
C VAL A 253 10.62 26.63 -24.53
N HIS A 254 11.40 27.44 -25.23
CA HIS A 254 12.61 28.03 -24.72
C HIS A 254 12.59 29.54 -24.92
N THR A 255 13.36 30.26 -24.12
CA THR A 255 13.46 31.72 -24.20
C THR A 255 14.78 32.16 -24.84
N THR A 256 14.75 33.37 -25.38
CA THR A 256 15.91 34.16 -25.79
C THR A 256 15.82 35.51 -25.09
N ALA A 257 16.78 36.40 -25.35
CA ALA A 257 16.79 37.75 -24.75
C ALA A 257 15.53 38.60 -25.07
N SER A 258 14.74 38.26 -26.10
CA SER A 258 13.58 39.07 -26.50
C SER A 258 12.31 38.30 -26.84
N GLU A 259 12.35 36.99 -26.95
CA GLU A 259 11.22 36.18 -27.42
C GLU A 259 11.24 34.77 -26.80
N VAL A 260 10.07 34.19 -26.66
CA VAL A 260 9.87 32.76 -26.45
C VAL A 260 9.65 32.08 -27.80
N ARG A 261 10.23 30.91 -28.00
CA ARG A 261 10.04 30.06 -29.18
C ARG A 261 9.62 28.66 -28.76
N PRO A 262 8.84 27.93 -29.56
CA PRO A 262 8.55 26.54 -29.27
C PRO A 262 9.81 25.69 -29.46
N GLU A 263 9.91 24.65 -28.66
CA GLU A 263 10.73 23.47 -28.97
C GLU A 263 9.87 22.43 -29.72
N ASP A 264 10.43 21.26 -30.04
CA ASP A 264 9.65 20.17 -30.63
C ASP A 264 8.75 19.50 -29.57
N ALA A 265 7.79 20.27 -29.06
CA ALA A 265 6.88 19.87 -27.99
C ALA A 265 6.01 18.67 -28.39
N LEU A 266 5.72 18.52 -29.69
CA LEU A 266 4.99 17.37 -30.23
C LEU A 266 5.85 16.11 -30.23
N GLU A 267 7.15 16.20 -30.53
CA GLU A 267 8.08 15.07 -30.37
C GLU A 267 8.16 14.65 -28.89
N ILE A 268 8.32 15.61 -27.97
CA ILE A 268 8.33 15.33 -26.52
C ILE A 268 7.01 14.68 -26.08
N TRP A 269 5.87 15.12 -26.61
CA TRP A 269 4.56 14.58 -26.25
C TRP A 269 4.33 13.13 -26.74
N ARG A 270 4.94 12.77 -27.87
CA ARG A 270 4.84 11.43 -28.48
C ARG A 270 5.79 10.42 -27.85
N ASP A 271 6.93 10.89 -27.35
CA ASP A 271 7.93 10.07 -26.66
C ASP A 271 7.59 9.95 -25.17
N ASP A 272 7.19 8.75 -24.72
CA ASP A 272 6.74 8.50 -23.34
C ASP A 272 7.81 8.88 -22.29
N ASP A 273 9.06 8.58 -22.59
CA ASP A 273 10.23 8.85 -21.77
C ASP A 273 10.47 10.35 -21.59
N ARG A 274 10.45 11.10 -22.70
CA ARG A 274 10.60 12.55 -22.68
C ARG A 274 9.40 13.22 -22.04
N LEU A 275 8.18 12.71 -22.24
CA LEU A 275 6.96 13.25 -21.64
C LEU A 275 6.97 13.12 -20.12
N VAL A 276 7.32 11.95 -19.58
CA VAL A 276 7.40 11.75 -18.12
C VAL A 276 8.48 12.65 -17.52
N ARG A 277 9.63 12.81 -18.19
CA ARG A 277 10.67 13.76 -17.76
C ARG A 277 10.19 15.22 -17.82
N ALA A 278 9.46 15.61 -18.87
CA ALA A 278 8.89 16.94 -18.99
C ALA A 278 7.89 17.23 -17.86
N TRP A 279 6.98 16.29 -17.57
CA TRP A 279 6.07 16.38 -16.44
C TRP A 279 6.83 16.51 -15.10
N ALA A 280 7.83 15.67 -14.87
CA ALA A 280 8.60 15.65 -13.63
C ALA A 280 9.33 16.99 -13.38
N ARG A 281 9.94 17.58 -14.41
CA ARG A 281 10.60 18.90 -14.31
C ARG A 281 9.60 20.02 -13.99
N SER A 282 8.37 19.91 -14.48
CA SER A 282 7.31 20.89 -14.24
C SER A 282 6.56 20.69 -12.92
N LEU A 283 6.79 19.59 -12.21
CA LEU A 283 6.01 19.22 -11.02
C LEU A 283 6.03 20.29 -9.94
N SER A 284 7.14 20.99 -9.71
CA SER A 284 7.22 22.07 -8.71
C SER A 284 6.28 23.24 -9.03
N ILE A 285 6.01 23.49 -10.30
CA ILE A 285 5.12 24.56 -10.77
C ILE A 285 3.67 24.07 -10.76
N LEU A 286 3.45 22.81 -11.14
CA LEU A 286 2.12 22.17 -11.15
C LEU A 286 1.57 21.96 -9.74
N ALA A 287 2.42 21.54 -8.80
CA ALA A 287 2.09 21.31 -7.40
C ALA A 287 1.95 22.60 -6.60
N GLY A 288 2.63 23.67 -7.02
CA GLY A 288 2.69 24.94 -6.30
C GLY A 288 3.74 24.93 -5.18
N PRO A 289 3.76 26.00 -4.36
CA PRO A 289 4.74 26.19 -3.31
C PRO A 289 4.53 25.23 -2.12
N ASP A 290 5.29 25.44 -1.04
CA ASP A 290 5.03 24.77 0.23
C ASP A 290 3.56 24.94 0.67
N PRO A 291 2.96 23.88 1.27
CA PRO A 291 3.60 22.64 1.72
C PRO A 291 3.69 21.51 0.68
N ALA A 292 3.37 21.72 -0.60
CA ALA A 292 3.22 20.62 -1.57
C ALA A 292 4.47 19.72 -1.74
N PRO A 293 5.70 20.26 -1.86
CA PRO A 293 6.90 19.42 -1.94
C PRO A 293 7.13 18.56 -0.70
N ARG A 294 6.81 19.10 0.50
CA ARG A 294 6.95 18.36 1.77
C ARG A 294 5.92 17.24 1.89
N VAL A 295 4.68 17.47 1.43
CA VAL A 295 3.65 16.42 1.32
C VAL A 295 4.13 15.29 0.43
N LEU A 296 4.68 15.61 -0.75
CA LEU A 296 5.25 14.60 -1.65
C LEU A 296 6.39 13.81 -1.00
N ASP A 297 7.28 14.46 -0.24
CA ASP A 297 8.35 13.76 0.48
C ASP A 297 7.79 12.75 1.50
N ILE A 298 6.74 13.10 2.25
CA ILE A 298 6.06 12.19 3.20
C ILE A 298 5.39 11.02 2.48
N LEU A 299 4.59 11.31 1.43
CA LEU A 299 3.86 10.27 0.70
C LEU A 299 4.80 9.33 -0.05
N PHE A 300 5.89 9.85 -0.62
CA PHE A 300 6.92 9.07 -1.29
C PHE A 300 7.69 8.18 -0.32
N THR A 301 8.15 8.71 0.81
CA THR A 301 8.94 7.92 1.75
C THR A 301 8.10 6.85 2.45
N SER A 302 6.85 7.18 2.82
CA SER A 302 5.95 6.22 3.46
C SER A 302 5.38 5.19 2.49
N GLY A 303 5.00 5.61 1.27
CA GLY A 303 4.24 4.78 0.34
C GLY A 303 2.87 4.35 0.86
N CYS A 304 2.34 5.03 1.88
CA CYS A 304 1.05 4.77 2.51
C CYS A 304 0.01 5.83 2.08
N GLY A 305 -1.28 5.51 2.29
CA GLY A 305 -2.32 6.53 2.36
C GLY A 305 -2.23 7.32 3.67
N TRP A 306 -2.53 8.61 3.61
CA TRP A 306 -2.55 9.51 4.76
C TRP A 306 -3.82 10.37 4.76
N HIS A 307 -4.39 10.61 5.93
CA HIS A 307 -5.41 11.64 6.09
C HIS A 307 -4.77 13.04 6.15
N LEU A 308 -5.56 14.06 5.83
CA LEU A 308 -5.12 15.47 5.85
C LEU A 308 -4.71 15.91 7.26
N GLU A 309 -5.41 15.44 8.29
CA GLU A 309 -5.12 15.74 9.69
C GLU A 309 -3.77 15.18 10.12
N GLU A 310 -3.44 13.97 9.66
CA GLU A 310 -2.16 13.31 9.95
C GLU A 310 -1.01 13.99 9.23
N LEU A 311 -1.22 14.39 7.96
CA LEU A 311 -0.25 15.19 7.21
C LEU A 311 0.00 16.54 7.89
N ALA A 312 -1.05 17.22 8.37
CA ALA A 312 -0.91 18.48 9.09
C ALA A 312 -0.11 18.30 10.38
N GLN A 313 -0.39 17.23 11.14
CA GLN A 313 0.35 16.91 12.36
C GLN A 313 1.83 16.60 12.07
N GLU A 314 2.13 15.87 11.01
CA GLU A 314 3.50 15.52 10.63
C GLU A 314 4.27 16.74 10.08
N LEU A 315 3.60 17.61 9.33
CA LEU A 315 4.19 18.84 8.81
C LEU A 315 4.35 19.92 9.89
N GLY A 316 3.60 19.83 10.99
CA GLY A 316 3.51 20.85 12.03
C GLY A 316 2.72 22.09 11.60
N ASP A 317 1.99 22.00 10.48
CA ASP A 317 1.22 23.10 9.89
C ASP A 317 0.07 22.55 9.02
N ALA A 318 -1.11 23.16 9.17
CA ALA A 318 -2.30 22.86 8.39
C ALA A 318 -2.59 23.94 7.32
N GLU A 319 -1.94 25.10 7.39
CA GLU A 319 -2.20 26.22 6.50
C GLU A 319 -1.85 25.85 5.05
N GLY A 320 -2.80 26.07 4.14
CA GLY A 320 -2.62 25.77 2.71
C GLY A 320 -2.56 24.29 2.35
N LEU A 321 -2.56 23.35 3.31
CA LEU A 321 -2.45 21.91 3.05
C LEU A 321 -3.57 21.37 2.13
N PRO A 322 -4.87 21.70 2.33
CA PRO A 322 -5.92 21.24 1.41
C PRO A 322 -5.71 21.72 -0.03
N ALA A 323 -5.25 22.96 -0.21
CA ALA A 323 -4.97 23.53 -1.53
C ALA A 323 -3.76 22.85 -2.19
N ALA A 324 -2.70 22.59 -1.42
CA ALA A 324 -1.52 21.85 -1.87
C ALA A 324 -1.87 20.42 -2.31
N VAL A 325 -2.62 19.67 -1.49
CA VAL A 325 -3.09 18.32 -1.83
C VAL A 325 -3.97 18.34 -3.07
N HIS A 326 -4.89 19.32 -3.18
CA HIS A 326 -5.70 19.48 -4.38
C HIS A 326 -4.85 19.72 -5.64
N ALA A 327 -3.84 20.60 -5.57
CA ALA A 327 -2.92 20.84 -6.68
C ALA A 327 -2.12 19.58 -7.06
N LEU A 328 -1.65 18.82 -6.07
CA LEU A 328 -0.97 17.54 -6.28
C LEU A 328 -1.88 16.51 -6.96
N ILE A 329 -3.16 16.44 -6.58
CA ILE A 329 -4.15 15.58 -7.24
C ILE A 329 -4.35 16.01 -8.69
N ARG A 330 -4.55 17.30 -8.96
CA ARG A 330 -4.69 17.80 -10.34
C ARG A 330 -3.45 17.58 -11.19
N SER A 331 -2.26 17.63 -10.58
CA SER A 331 -1.01 17.35 -11.28
C SER A 331 -0.84 15.86 -11.64
N GLY A 332 -1.64 14.98 -11.03
CA GLY A 332 -1.54 13.53 -11.16
C GLY A 332 -0.47 12.89 -10.28
N ALA A 333 0.20 13.66 -9.41
CA ALA A 333 1.23 13.14 -8.50
C ALA A 333 0.65 12.39 -7.29
N VAL A 334 -0.59 12.71 -6.91
CA VAL A 334 -1.30 12.14 -5.75
C VAL A 334 -2.70 11.70 -6.19
N GLU A 335 -3.19 10.60 -5.63
CA GLU A 335 -4.56 10.11 -5.81
C GLU A 335 -5.33 10.11 -4.48
N PRO A 336 -6.62 10.46 -4.48
CA PRO A 336 -7.48 10.23 -3.33
C PRO A 336 -7.86 8.74 -3.24
N LEU A 337 -7.98 8.24 -2.02
CA LEU A 337 -8.46 6.90 -1.68
C LEU A 337 -9.92 6.96 -1.17
N PRO A 338 -10.69 5.85 -1.25
CA PRO A 338 -12.12 5.85 -0.90
C PRO A 338 -12.45 6.21 0.55
N ASP A 339 -11.49 6.03 1.45
CA ASP A 339 -11.59 6.31 2.89
C ASP A 339 -11.24 7.77 3.25
N GLY A 340 -11.00 8.62 2.25
CA GLY A 340 -10.61 10.02 2.44
C GLY A 340 -9.11 10.23 2.64
N GLN A 341 -8.30 9.18 2.52
CA GLN A 341 -6.85 9.30 2.48
C GLN A 341 -6.36 9.80 1.13
N VAL A 342 -5.09 10.22 1.09
CA VAL A 342 -4.36 10.51 -0.14
C VAL A 342 -3.06 9.73 -0.19
N ARG A 343 -2.68 9.28 -1.38
CA ARG A 343 -1.46 8.48 -1.62
C ARG A 343 -0.73 8.98 -2.86
N ILE A 344 0.59 8.81 -2.88
CA ILE A 344 1.39 9.07 -4.08
C ILE A 344 0.98 8.13 -5.23
N THR A 345 0.88 8.67 -6.44
CA THR A 345 0.63 7.87 -7.64
C THR A 345 1.92 7.30 -8.20
N ARG A 346 1.80 6.41 -9.20
CA ARG A 346 2.96 5.90 -9.93
C ARG A 346 3.67 6.96 -10.76
N LEU A 347 2.95 7.93 -11.31
CA LEU A 347 3.55 9.11 -11.90
C LEU A 347 4.26 9.97 -10.85
N GLY A 348 3.66 10.11 -9.65
CA GLY A 348 4.29 10.75 -8.49
C GLY A 348 5.64 10.12 -8.11
N ASP A 349 5.71 8.79 -8.06
CA ASP A 349 6.96 8.05 -7.82
C ASP A 349 8.05 8.41 -8.86
N HIS A 350 7.69 8.53 -10.15
CA HIS A 350 8.63 8.96 -11.20
C HIS A 350 9.12 10.40 -11.01
N GLY A 351 8.23 11.32 -10.63
CA GLY A 351 8.58 12.71 -10.34
C GLY A 351 9.52 12.83 -9.15
N MET A 352 9.25 12.06 -8.09
CA MET A 352 10.13 11.99 -6.93
C MET A 352 11.46 11.35 -7.28
N ALA A 353 11.48 10.24 -8.01
CA ALA A 353 12.73 9.64 -8.47
C ALA A 353 13.57 10.59 -9.33
N HIS A 354 12.94 11.43 -10.16
CA HIS A 354 13.63 12.50 -10.90
C HIS A 354 14.25 13.53 -9.95
N ARG A 355 13.47 14.06 -8.99
CA ARG A 355 13.95 15.03 -7.99
C ARG A 355 15.12 14.51 -7.14
N TRP A 356 15.11 13.22 -6.80
CA TRP A 356 16.18 12.56 -6.07
C TRP A 356 17.45 12.40 -6.94
N ARG A 357 17.30 12.02 -8.22
CA ARG A 357 18.42 12.00 -9.19
C ARG A 357 19.05 13.38 -9.36
N ASP A 358 18.25 14.44 -9.44
CA ASP A 358 18.74 15.83 -9.58
C ASP A 358 19.56 16.29 -8.36
N ARG A 359 19.35 15.68 -7.19
CA ARG A 359 20.14 15.90 -5.96
C ARG A 359 21.42 15.06 -5.90
N GLY A 360 21.65 14.18 -6.87
CA GLY A 360 22.77 13.23 -6.86
C GLY A 360 22.54 11.99 -5.99
N GLU A 361 21.29 11.73 -5.56
CA GLU A 361 20.93 10.62 -4.68
C GLU A 361 19.81 9.78 -5.33
N PRO A 362 20.09 9.02 -6.41
CA PRO A 362 19.05 8.23 -7.07
C PRO A 362 18.40 7.23 -6.09
N PRO A 363 17.07 7.05 -6.12
CA PRO A 363 16.41 6.03 -5.32
C PRO A 363 16.89 4.63 -5.74
N LEU A 364 16.91 3.71 -4.78
CA LEU A 364 17.29 2.31 -5.05
C LEU A 364 16.12 1.59 -5.72
N GLU A 365 16.37 0.80 -6.76
CA GLU A 365 15.31 0.02 -7.39
C GLU A 365 15.13 -1.36 -6.71
N HIS A 366 13.88 -1.81 -6.62
CA HIS A 366 13.59 -3.19 -6.24
C HIS A 366 14.02 -4.17 -7.36
N PRO A 367 14.53 -5.36 -7.00
CA PRO A 367 14.85 -6.38 -8.00
C PRO A 367 13.58 -6.85 -8.76
N PRO A 368 13.70 -7.36 -9.99
CA PRO A 368 12.59 -7.96 -10.71
C PRO A 368 11.94 -9.12 -9.94
N THR A 369 10.61 -9.20 -9.94
CA THR A 369 9.86 -10.21 -9.19
C THR A 369 9.87 -11.59 -9.84
N GLY A 370 9.99 -11.66 -11.16
CA GLY A 370 9.93 -12.93 -11.92
C GLY A 370 10.90 -14.00 -11.46
N GLY A 371 12.09 -13.62 -10.97
CA GLY A 371 13.10 -14.56 -10.48
C GLY A 371 12.96 -14.97 -9.01
N LEU A 372 12.10 -14.31 -8.22
CA LEU A 372 12.06 -14.48 -6.77
C LEU A 372 11.28 -15.74 -6.35
N ARG A 373 11.82 -16.50 -5.42
CA ARG A 373 11.07 -17.53 -4.69
C ARG A 373 10.08 -16.87 -3.74
N ALA A 374 9.04 -17.60 -3.33
CA ALA A 374 8.01 -17.06 -2.43
C ALA A 374 8.58 -16.49 -1.12
N ARG A 375 9.54 -17.16 -0.50
CA ARG A 375 10.20 -16.66 0.73
C ARG A 375 11.00 -15.38 0.47
N GLU A 376 11.72 -15.31 -0.65
CA GLU A 376 12.51 -14.12 -1.04
C GLU A 376 11.60 -12.93 -1.32
N LEU A 377 10.48 -13.17 -2.02
CA LEU A 377 9.44 -12.16 -2.19
C LEU A 377 8.92 -11.67 -0.84
N LEU A 378 8.50 -12.57 0.06
CA LEU A 378 7.91 -12.15 1.34
C LEU A 378 8.87 -11.35 2.22
N LEU A 379 10.17 -11.67 2.19
CA LEU A 379 11.21 -10.87 2.84
C LEU A 379 11.38 -9.51 2.17
N LEU A 380 11.38 -9.46 0.84
CA LEU A 380 11.43 -8.19 0.12
C LEU A 380 10.23 -7.31 0.45
N LEU A 381 9.02 -7.86 0.44
CA LEU A 381 7.78 -7.15 0.75
C LEU A 381 7.73 -6.60 2.18
N TRP A 382 8.41 -7.25 3.12
CA TRP A 382 8.55 -6.81 4.50
C TRP A 382 9.34 -5.50 4.59
N ASP A 383 10.43 -5.39 3.84
CA ASP A 383 11.31 -4.21 3.83
C ASP A 383 10.88 -3.12 2.83
N SER A 384 9.78 -3.34 2.11
CA SER A 384 9.33 -2.45 1.04
C SER A 384 8.29 -1.44 1.50
N ARG A 385 8.25 -0.28 0.83
CA ARG A 385 7.12 0.64 0.94
C ARG A 385 5.84 -0.08 0.57
N PRO A 386 4.70 0.18 1.24
CA PRO A 386 3.52 -0.64 1.00
C PRO A 386 2.91 -0.53 -0.39
N VAL A 387 2.91 0.66 -1.00
CA VAL A 387 2.52 0.82 -2.41
C VAL A 387 3.35 -0.09 -3.32
N ASP A 388 4.65 -0.24 -3.06
CA ASP A 388 5.52 -1.12 -3.84
C ASP A 388 5.24 -2.59 -3.53
N ALA A 389 5.02 -2.93 -2.26
CA ALA A 389 4.70 -4.29 -1.85
C ALA A 389 3.41 -4.81 -2.52
N GLU A 390 2.38 -3.97 -2.64
CA GLU A 390 1.13 -4.31 -3.33
C GLU A 390 1.38 -4.66 -4.81
N SER A 391 2.12 -3.80 -5.52
CA SER A 391 2.37 -4.02 -6.95
C SER A 391 3.35 -5.16 -7.22
N MET A 392 4.39 -5.33 -6.39
CA MET A 392 5.30 -6.47 -6.51
C MET A 392 4.57 -7.80 -6.25
N GLY A 393 3.68 -7.84 -5.24
CA GLY A 393 2.86 -9.03 -4.98
C GLY A 393 1.93 -9.37 -6.15
N ALA A 394 1.25 -8.37 -6.70
CA ALA A 394 0.35 -8.55 -7.84
C ALA A 394 1.08 -8.98 -9.12
N GLU A 395 2.23 -8.37 -9.42
CA GLU A 395 3.10 -8.75 -10.55
C GLU A 395 3.56 -10.20 -10.40
N TRP A 396 4.09 -10.56 -9.23
CA TRP A 396 4.59 -11.90 -8.95
C TRP A 396 3.49 -12.99 -9.07
N ILE A 397 2.27 -12.70 -8.60
CA ILE A 397 1.10 -13.57 -8.79
C ILE A 397 0.78 -13.72 -10.28
N THR A 398 0.74 -12.61 -11.01
CA THR A 398 0.37 -12.60 -12.43
C THR A 398 1.34 -13.43 -13.26
N GLU A 399 2.64 -13.32 -12.99
CA GLU A 399 3.70 -14.06 -13.70
C GLU A 399 3.63 -15.59 -13.48
N ARG A 400 3.21 -16.04 -12.29
CA ARG A 400 3.16 -17.48 -11.93
C ARG A 400 1.78 -18.11 -12.10
N GLY A 401 0.74 -17.29 -12.20
CA GLY A 401 -0.64 -17.73 -12.06
C GLY A 401 -1.06 -17.87 -10.59
N ALA A 402 -2.31 -17.50 -10.31
CA ALA A 402 -2.85 -17.37 -8.96
C ALA A 402 -2.77 -18.67 -8.14
N ARG A 403 -3.07 -19.82 -8.76
CA ARG A 403 -3.01 -21.13 -8.09
C ARG A 403 -1.60 -21.49 -7.61
N GLU A 404 -0.60 -21.35 -8.47
CA GLU A 404 0.78 -21.71 -8.15
C GLU A 404 1.40 -20.72 -7.15
N ALA A 405 1.12 -19.43 -7.34
CA ALA A 405 1.50 -18.37 -6.43
C ALA A 405 0.97 -18.64 -5.00
N ALA A 406 -0.32 -18.99 -4.86
CA ALA A 406 -0.93 -19.32 -3.58
C ALA A 406 -0.27 -20.51 -2.90
N ARG A 407 -0.03 -21.62 -3.63
CA ARG A 407 0.66 -22.79 -3.06
C ARG A 407 2.04 -22.43 -2.56
N SER A 408 2.80 -21.68 -3.36
CA SER A 408 4.17 -21.30 -3.05
C SER A 408 4.25 -20.36 -1.84
N LEU A 409 3.36 -19.36 -1.76
CA LEU A 409 3.29 -18.42 -0.64
C LEU A 409 2.89 -19.11 0.66
N LEU A 410 1.88 -20.00 0.63
CA LEU A 410 1.44 -20.74 1.82
C LEU A 410 2.52 -21.72 2.28
N ALA A 411 3.17 -22.44 1.37
CA ALA A 411 4.28 -23.34 1.70
C ALA A 411 5.47 -22.60 2.33
N ALA A 412 5.71 -21.35 1.96
CA ALA A 412 6.81 -20.55 2.50
C ALA A 412 6.57 -20.05 3.94
N CYS A 413 5.36 -20.22 4.50
CA CYS A 413 4.96 -19.62 5.78
C CYS A 413 4.25 -20.60 6.74
N THR A 414 4.44 -21.92 6.55
CA THR A 414 3.85 -22.96 7.42
C THR A 414 4.51 -23.05 8.80
N ASP A 415 5.74 -22.59 8.97
CA ASP A 415 6.47 -22.63 10.25
C ASP A 415 5.96 -21.53 11.19
N PRO A 416 5.55 -21.83 12.45
CA PRO A 416 5.18 -20.84 13.44
C PRO A 416 6.14 -19.64 13.58
N VAL A 417 7.46 -19.83 13.36
CA VAL A 417 8.45 -18.74 13.44
C VAL A 417 8.32 -17.71 12.32
N ASP A 418 7.74 -18.08 11.18
CA ASP A 418 7.56 -17.23 10.01
C ASP A 418 6.28 -16.37 10.08
N TRP A 419 5.88 -15.97 11.28
CA TRP A 419 4.66 -15.18 11.53
C TRP A 419 4.63 -13.85 10.77
N ARG A 420 5.79 -13.20 10.58
CA ARG A 420 5.90 -11.99 9.75
C ARG A 420 5.59 -12.30 8.29
N LEU A 421 6.14 -13.39 7.75
CA LEU A 421 5.93 -13.77 6.36
C LEU A 421 4.47 -14.16 6.10
N ARG A 422 3.80 -14.80 7.06
CA ARG A 422 2.37 -15.15 6.96
C ARG A 422 1.50 -13.93 6.69
N VAL A 423 1.69 -12.85 7.45
CA VAL A 423 0.86 -11.64 7.28
C VAL A 423 1.01 -11.08 5.86
N HIS A 424 2.23 -11.03 5.33
CA HIS A 424 2.49 -10.58 3.96
C HIS A 424 1.93 -11.53 2.91
N ALA A 425 2.04 -12.85 3.11
CA ALA A 425 1.47 -13.84 2.20
C ALA A 425 -0.05 -13.66 2.06
N PHE A 426 -0.76 -13.51 3.17
CA PHE A 426 -2.21 -13.30 3.13
C PHE A 426 -2.61 -11.93 2.61
N ARG A 427 -1.77 -10.90 2.77
CA ARG A 427 -1.97 -9.59 2.11
C ARG A 427 -1.88 -9.72 0.59
N VAL A 428 -0.85 -10.40 0.09
CA VAL A 428 -0.64 -10.63 -1.35
C VAL A 428 -1.75 -11.49 -1.95
N LEU A 429 -2.24 -12.50 -1.21
CA LEU A 429 -3.31 -13.38 -1.68
C LEU A 429 -4.71 -12.75 -1.62
N ARG A 430 -4.86 -11.60 -0.97
CA ARG A 430 -6.15 -10.90 -0.90
C ARG A 430 -6.56 -10.44 -2.30
N GLY A 431 -7.65 -11.00 -2.82
CA GLY A 431 -8.16 -10.64 -4.15
C GLY A 431 -7.42 -11.31 -5.30
N ALA A 432 -6.57 -12.32 -5.04
CA ALA A 432 -5.85 -13.07 -6.08
C ALA A 432 -6.76 -13.95 -6.99
N GLY A 433 -8.07 -13.98 -6.72
CA GLY A 433 -9.07 -14.63 -7.56
C GLY A 433 -9.44 -16.06 -7.13
N PRO A 434 -10.40 -16.69 -7.83
CA PRO A 434 -11.01 -17.97 -7.44
C PRO A 434 -10.02 -19.16 -7.41
N GLU A 435 -8.94 -19.09 -8.20
CA GLU A 435 -7.95 -20.17 -8.22
C GLU A 435 -7.06 -20.21 -6.98
N ALA A 436 -6.67 -19.04 -6.46
CA ALA A 436 -5.92 -18.94 -5.19
C ALA A 436 -6.82 -19.37 -4.02
N ASP A 437 -8.08 -18.99 -4.11
CA ASP A 437 -9.17 -19.33 -3.22
C ASP A 437 -9.36 -20.85 -3.02
N GLU A 438 -9.34 -21.64 -4.11
CA GLU A 438 -9.39 -23.10 -4.01
C GLU A 438 -8.18 -23.69 -3.26
N VAL A 439 -7.00 -23.10 -3.45
CA VAL A 439 -5.80 -23.51 -2.71
C VAL A 439 -5.95 -23.20 -1.24
N LEU A 440 -6.42 -22.00 -0.89
CA LEU A 440 -6.68 -21.59 0.49
C LEU A 440 -7.62 -22.58 1.20
N ASP A 441 -8.66 -23.06 0.52
CA ASP A 441 -9.61 -24.02 1.09
C ASP A 441 -8.95 -25.37 1.46
N SER A 442 -7.87 -25.79 0.78
CA SER A 442 -7.10 -26.98 1.18
C SER A 442 -6.29 -26.79 2.47
N TYR A 443 -6.05 -25.54 2.90
CA TYR A 443 -5.32 -25.19 4.12
C TYR A 443 -6.24 -24.83 5.30
N ARG A 444 -7.56 -24.93 5.15
CA ARG A 444 -8.54 -24.56 6.20
C ARG A 444 -8.31 -25.27 7.53
N ASP A 445 -7.84 -26.52 7.48
CA ASP A 445 -7.59 -27.38 8.64
C ASP A 445 -6.11 -27.37 9.06
N HIS A 446 -5.27 -26.56 8.40
CA HIS A 446 -3.85 -26.46 8.72
C HIS A 446 -3.66 -25.80 10.11
N PRO A 447 -2.85 -26.36 11.01
CA PRO A 447 -2.74 -25.90 12.39
C PRO A 447 -2.24 -24.44 12.51
N VAL A 448 -1.42 -23.99 11.56
CA VAL A 448 -0.84 -22.64 11.56
C VAL A 448 -1.58 -21.68 10.62
N LEU A 449 -2.13 -22.19 9.51
CA LEU A 449 -2.65 -21.36 8.41
C LEU A 449 -4.18 -21.33 8.39
N GLY A 450 -4.85 -22.28 9.03
CA GLY A 450 -6.31 -22.40 9.02
C GLY A 450 -7.01 -21.15 9.58
N GLY A 451 -6.45 -20.54 10.63
CA GLY A 451 -6.94 -19.25 11.16
C GLY A 451 -6.83 -18.10 10.17
N TRP A 452 -5.75 -18.04 9.40
CA TRP A 452 -5.58 -17.03 8.36
C TRP A 452 -6.49 -17.26 7.17
N VAL A 453 -6.66 -18.51 6.72
CA VAL A 453 -7.64 -18.87 5.68
C VAL A 453 -9.04 -18.45 6.12
N ALA A 454 -9.43 -18.79 7.35
CA ALA A 454 -10.69 -18.39 7.95
C ALA A 454 -10.90 -16.87 7.95
N HIS A 455 -9.87 -16.13 8.36
CA HIS A 455 -9.86 -14.67 8.39
C HIS A 455 -10.01 -14.10 6.97
N ALA A 456 -9.20 -14.55 6.00
CA ALA A 456 -9.26 -14.11 4.61
C ALA A 456 -10.62 -14.37 3.95
N ARG A 457 -11.27 -15.48 4.32
CA ARG A 457 -12.60 -15.86 3.80
C ARG A 457 -13.77 -15.13 4.46
N ARG A 458 -13.52 -14.26 5.45
CA ARG A 458 -14.58 -13.67 6.31
C ARG A 458 -15.52 -14.75 6.87
N ARG A 459 -15.00 -15.94 7.19
CA ARG A 459 -15.77 -17.08 7.75
C ARG A 459 -15.54 -17.24 9.25
N ALA A 460 -15.16 -16.17 9.94
CA ALA A 460 -14.69 -16.24 11.32
C ALA A 460 -15.68 -16.90 12.31
N GLY A 461 -16.99 -16.72 12.10
CA GLY A 461 -18.04 -17.37 12.91
C GLY A 461 -18.13 -18.89 12.78
N ARG A 462 -17.40 -19.52 11.84
CA ARG A 462 -17.36 -20.98 11.66
C ARG A 462 -16.06 -21.62 12.13
N VAL A 463 -15.15 -20.82 12.71
CA VAL A 463 -13.76 -21.23 12.93
C VAL A 463 -13.50 -21.28 14.42
N ARG A 464 -12.83 -22.34 14.87
CA ARG A 464 -12.58 -22.54 16.30
C ARG A 464 -11.67 -21.42 16.81
N PRO A 465 -11.91 -20.84 18.00
CA PRO A 465 -11.03 -19.82 18.58
C PRO A 465 -9.55 -20.23 18.60
N ALA A 466 -9.28 -21.53 18.83
CA ALA A 466 -7.93 -22.10 18.79
C ALA A 466 -7.24 -22.02 17.42
N GLN A 467 -8.00 -21.94 16.31
CA GLN A 467 -7.44 -21.74 14.98
C GLN A 467 -7.18 -20.25 14.70
N LEU A 468 -8.03 -19.35 15.19
CA LEU A 468 -7.88 -17.91 14.99
C LEU A 468 -6.69 -17.32 15.79
N VAL A 469 -6.30 -17.96 16.90
CA VAL A 469 -5.25 -17.44 17.79
C VAL A 469 -3.93 -17.16 17.08
N MET A 470 -3.55 -17.96 16.07
CA MET A 470 -2.33 -17.74 15.30
C MET A 470 -2.41 -16.45 14.47
N ALA A 471 -3.52 -16.23 13.76
CA ALA A 471 -3.71 -15.01 12.97
C ALA A 471 -3.80 -13.75 13.85
N VAL A 472 -4.45 -13.87 15.01
CA VAL A 472 -4.50 -12.80 16.01
C VAL A 472 -3.10 -12.49 16.54
N LEU A 473 -2.33 -13.51 16.92
CA LEU A 473 -0.98 -13.33 17.45
C LEU A 473 -0.01 -12.78 16.42
N ASP A 474 -0.04 -13.26 15.19
CA ASP A 474 0.76 -12.69 14.09
C ASP A 474 0.46 -11.18 13.95
N THR A 475 -0.83 -10.82 13.91
CA THR A 475 -1.29 -9.42 13.76
C THR A 475 -0.89 -8.55 14.96
N TYR A 476 -1.12 -9.04 16.18
CA TYR A 476 -0.81 -8.31 17.41
C TYR A 476 0.69 -8.17 17.59
N ALA A 477 1.46 -9.21 17.28
CA ALA A 477 2.92 -9.18 17.33
C ALA A 477 3.48 -8.12 16.39
N LEU A 478 2.91 -7.97 15.19
CA LEU A 478 3.31 -6.89 14.29
C LEU A 478 3.05 -5.53 14.92
N ARG A 479 1.89 -5.32 15.55
CA ARG A 479 1.57 -4.05 16.22
C ARG A 479 2.47 -3.78 17.42
N VAL A 480 2.78 -4.79 18.23
CA VAL A 480 3.68 -4.67 19.38
C VAL A 480 5.11 -4.33 18.93
N ASP A 481 5.66 -5.06 17.96
CA ASP A 481 6.98 -4.77 17.39
C ASP A 481 7.06 -3.35 16.82
N SER A 482 5.91 -2.87 16.37
CA SER A 482 5.70 -1.59 15.75
C SER A 482 5.15 -0.52 16.70
N GLY A 483 5.14 -0.74 18.02
CA GLY A 483 4.61 0.21 19.00
C GLY A 483 3.19 0.77 18.74
N MET A 484 2.38 0.10 17.93
CA MET A 484 1.02 0.52 17.59
C MET A 484 0.03 0.01 18.64
N PRO A 485 -1.08 0.74 18.87
CA PRO A 485 -2.14 0.26 19.73
C PRO A 485 -2.70 -1.07 19.22
N LEU A 486 -2.98 -2.00 20.14
CA LEU A 486 -3.63 -3.26 19.77
C LEU A 486 -5.09 -3.02 19.34
N PRO A 487 -5.61 -3.75 18.35
CA PRO A 487 -6.99 -3.59 17.91
C PRO A 487 -7.98 -4.01 19.01
N GLN A 488 -8.99 -3.17 19.27
CA GLN A 488 -10.04 -3.47 20.24
C GLN A 488 -11.13 -4.35 19.59
N ASP A 489 -10.97 -5.66 19.65
CA ASP A 489 -11.98 -6.63 19.20
C ASP A 489 -12.85 -7.07 20.39
N THR A 490 -13.96 -6.37 20.62
CA THR A 490 -14.85 -6.65 21.76
C THR A 490 -15.44 -8.07 21.72
N GLU A 491 -15.60 -8.64 20.54
CA GLU A 491 -16.17 -9.98 20.37
C GLU A 491 -15.15 -11.07 20.67
N LEU A 492 -13.93 -10.97 20.12
CA LEU A 492 -12.83 -11.85 20.47
C LEU A 492 -12.56 -11.82 21.98
N TRP A 493 -12.59 -10.62 22.57
CA TRP A 493 -12.31 -10.40 23.99
C TRP A 493 -13.54 -10.54 24.91
N ARG A 494 -14.62 -11.18 24.45
CA ARG A 494 -15.79 -11.51 25.29
C ARG A 494 -15.43 -12.45 26.45
N ASP A 495 -14.50 -13.38 26.21
CA ASP A 495 -13.88 -14.23 27.25
C ASP A 495 -12.34 -14.09 27.26
N PRO A 496 -11.81 -13.08 27.97
CA PRO A 496 -10.37 -12.83 28.00
C PRO A 496 -9.53 -13.97 28.57
N GLU A 497 -10.07 -14.76 29.51
CA GLU A 497 -9.31 -15.85 30.14
C GLU A 497 -9.12 -17.03 29.19
N ALA A 498 -10.12 -17.34 28.38
CA ALA A 498 -10.00 -18.34 27.33
C ALA A 498 -8.98 -17.91 26.26
N VAL A 499 -9.06 -16.65 25.80
CA VAL A 499 -8.17 -16.12 24.76
C VAL A 499 -6.72 -16.08 25.22
N THR A 500 -6.42 -15.56 26.42
CA THR A 500 -5.02 -15.51 26.90
C THR A 500 -4.44 -16.90 27.13
N ARG A 501 -5.26 -17.86 27.60
CA ARG A 501 -4.85 -19.26 27.74
C ARG A 501 -4.54 -19.91 26.39
N LEU A 502 -5.35 -19.63 25.37
CA LEU A 502 -5.10 -20.08 23.99
C LEU A 502 -3.82 -19.46 23.43
N MET A 503 -3.62 -18.16 23.63
CA MET A 503 -2.41 -17.46 23.16
C MET A 503 -1.15 -18.07 23.78
N TRP A 504 -1.14 -18.27 25.09
CA TRP A 504 -0.03 -18.90 25.81
C TRP A 504 0.20 -20.35 25.37
N GLY A 505 -0.87 -21.12 25.21
CA GLY A 505 -0.80 -22.54 24.81
C GLY A 505 -0.53 -22.79 23.32
N SER A 506 -0.53 -21.74 22.49
CA SER A 506 -0.41 -21.88 21.03
C SER A 506 0.99 -22.29 20.55
N GLY A 507 2.02 -22.07 21.37
CA GLY A 507 3.41 -22.24 20.97
C GLY A 507 3.94 -21.15 20.02
N HIS A 508 3.15 -20.12 19.74
CA HIS A 508 3.53 -19.00 18.88
C HIS A 508 4.75 -18.24 19.46
N PRO A 509 5.76 -17.89 18.64
CA PRO A 509 7.01 -17.27 19.10
C PRO A 509 6.82 -15.89 19.73
N ALA A 510 5.81 -15.12 19.31
CA ALA A 510 5.52 -13.79 19.84
C ALA A 510 4.40 -13.77 20.90
N ALA A 511 3.94 -14.94 21.37
CA ALA A 511 2.88 -14.98 22.40
C ALA A 511 3.28 -14.17 23.64
N ASP A 512 4.53 -14.30 24.08
CA ASP A 512 5.00 -13.70 25.34
C ASP A 512 5.05 -12.16 25.25
N SER A 513 5.56 -11.61 24.15
CA SER A 513 5.60 -10.15 23.94
C SER A 513 4.19 -9.55 23.80
N VAL A 514 3.29 -10.25 23.10
CA VAL A 514 1.90 -9.83 22.96
C VAL A 514 1.16 -9.89 24.30
N LEU A 515 1.26 -10.99 25.03
CA LEU A 515 0.66 -11.13 26.36
C LEU A 515 1.23 -10.11 27.35
N SER A 516 2.51 -9.75 27.22
CA SER A 516 3.14 -8.65 27.96
C SER A 516 2.49 -7.31 27.69
N ALA A 517 2.32 -6.94 26.42
CA ALA A 517 1.63 -5.71 26.05
C ALA A 517 0.18 -5.67 26.57
N ILE A 518 -0.55 -6.80 26.48
CA ILE A 518 -1.92 -6.91 26.98
C ILE A 518 -1.96 -6.75 28.51
N ALA A 519 -1.06 -7.40 29.25
CA ALA A 519 -0.97 -7.30 30.70
C ALA A 519 -0.67 -5.88 31.21
N LEU A 520 0.03 -5.09 30.38
CA LEU A 520 0.29 -3.67 30.60
C LEU A 520 -0.91 -2.76 30.31
N GLY A 521 -2.01 -3.30 29.77
CA GLY A 521 -3.25 -2.56 29.58
C GLY A 521 -3.55 -2.16 28.14
N ALA A 522 -2.82 -2.67 27.15
CA ALA A 522 -3.01 -2.30 25.73
C ALA A 522 -4.43 -2.54 25.20
N LEU A 523 -5.23 -3.39 25.85
CA LEU A 523 -6.63 -3.68 25.51
C LEU A 523 -7.61 -3.41 26.68
N GLY A 524 -7.18 -2.64 27.67
CA GLY A 524 -7.98 -2.32 28.85
C GLY A 524 -7.92 -3.36 29.98
N PRO A 525 -8.67 -3.12 31.08
CA PRO A 525 -8.42 -3.77 32.37
C PRO A 525 -8.88 -5.23 32.46
N ARG A 526 -9.87 -5.66 31.65
CA ARG A 526 -10.32 -7.07 31.66
C ARG A 526 -9.30 -7.99 30.97
N PRO A 527 -8.87 -7.73 29.72
CA PRO A 527 -7.76 -8.46 29.10
C PRO A 527 -6.46 -8.41 29.90
N ALA A 528 -6.11 -7.24 30.46
CA ALA A 528 -4.90 -7.11 31.26
C ALA A 528 -4.88 -8.03 32.48
N ARG A 529 -5.99 -8.13 33.22
CA ARG A 529 -6.12 -9.05 34.37
C ARG A 529 -6.00 -10.51 33.95
N ALA A 530 -6.62 -10.90 32.83
CA ALA A 530 -6.52 -12.26 32.30
C ALA A 530 -5.09 -12.60 31.86
N ALA A 531 -4.38 -11.66 31.23
CA ALA A 531 -2.99 -11.86 30.80
C ALA A 531 -2.02 -11.97 31.99
N ARG A 532 -2.23 -11.21 33.07
CA ARG A 532 -1.41 -11.32 34.30
C ARG A 532 -1.56 -12.66 35.02
N ARG A 533 -2.70 -13.34 34.84
CA ARG A 533 -2.95 -14.67 35.42
C ARG A 533 -2.34 -15.80 34.60
N THR A 534 -1.86 -15.53 33.38
CA THR A 534 -1.17 -16.54 32.57
C THR A 534 0.25 -16.79 33.11
N PRO A 535 0.78 -18.02 33.00
CA PRO A 535 2.06 -18.42 33.61
C PRO A 535 3.29 -17.62 33.18
N VAL A 536 3.22 -16.87 32.07
CA VAL A 536 4.27 -15.95 31.59
C VAL A 536 4.85 -15.09 32.73
N PHE A 537 4.00 -14.64 33.65
CA PHE A 537 4.38 -13.72 34.73
C PHE A 537 4.75 -14.38 36.06
N TYR A 538 4.64 -15.71 36.15
CA TYR A 538 4.95 -16.47 37.37
C TYR A 538 6.25 -17.28 37.26
N ALA A 539 6.90 -17.27 36.09
CA ALA A 539 8.14 -17.99 35.82
C ALA A 539 9.39 -17.07 35.73
N GLY A 540 9.25 -15.79 36.10
CA GLY A 540 10.33 -14.80 36.13
C GLY A 540 10.97 -14.66 37.51
#